data_AF-A0A3L7LT45-F1
#
_entry.id   AF-A0A3L7LT45-F1
#
_cell.length_a   1.000
_cell.length_b   1.000
_cell.length_c   1.000
_cell.angle_alpha   90.00
_cell.angle_beta   90.00
_cell.angle_gamma   90.00
#
_symmetry.space_group_name_H-M   'P 1'
#
loop_
_entity.id
_entity.type
_entity.pdbx_description
1 polymer ?
#
loop_
_entity_poly.entity_id
_entity_poly.type
_entity_poly.pdbx_seq_one_letter_code
_entity_poly.pdbx_strand_id
1 'polypeptide(L)' 'MGSNRRIVITPGEPAGIGPDLLAALAQQAWPVEVVICADPALLTARVQQLGLSLRLHPYRPEQPATPRPAGKL' A
#
# COMPACT_ATOMS: atom_id res chain seq x y z
N MET A 1 -17.38 -2.74 -18.89
CA MET A 1 -16.20 -3.23 -18.15
C MET A 1 -15.47 -2.03 -17.57
N GLY A 2 -15.47 -1.86 -16.24
CA GLY A 2 -14.76 -0.75 -15.61
C GLY A 2 -13.25 -0.99 -15.68
N SER A 3 -12.52 -0.12 -16.37
CA SER A 3 -11.06 -0.12 -16.34
C SER A 3 -10.62 0.52 -15.03
N ASN A 4 -10.39 -0.29 -14.01
CA ASN A 4 -9.75 0.19 -12.79
C ASN A 4 -8.30 0.56 -13.10
N ARG A 5 -7.83 1.66 -12.53
CA ARG A 5 -6.47 2.16 -12.75
C ARG A 5 -5.54 1.67 -11.64
N ARG A 6 -4.25 1.61 -11.95
CA ARG A 6 -3.17 1.37 -10.99
C ARG A 6 -2.48 2.69 -10.69
N ILE A 7 -2.19 2.91 -9.42
CA ILE A 7 -1.31 3.98 -8.97
C ILE A 7 -0.14 3.32 -8.27
N VAL A 8 1.08 3.68 -8.68
CA VAL A 8 2.28 3.31 -7.94
C VAL A 8 2.61 4.39 -6.92
N ILE A 9 2.90 4.00 -5.69
CA ILE A 9 3.39 4.88 -4.63
C ILE A 9 4.79 4.43 -4.25
N THR A 10 5.72 5.36 -4.30
CA THR A 10 7.07 5.22 -3.73
C THR A 10 7.11 6.03 -2.43
N PRO A 11 7.28 5.40 -1.25
CA PRO A 11 7.28 6.12 0.03
C PRO A 11 8.54 7.01 0.24
N GLY A 12 9.49 7.01 -0.70
CA GLY A 12 10.68 7.85 -0.64
C GLY A 12 11.73 7.30 0.33
N GLU A 13 12.31 8.18 1.14
CA GLU A 13 13.39 7.86 2.08
C GLU A 13 12.91 6.90 3.19
N PRO A 14 13.52 5.71 3.35
CA PRO A 14 13.14 4.72 4.36
C PRO A 14 13.14 5.21 5.81
N ALA A 15 14.08 6.10 6.16
CA ALA A 15 14.18 6.69 7.50
C ALA A 15 13.24 7.89 7.71
N GLY A 16 12.61 8.39 6.64
CA GLY A 16 11.64 9.47 6.70
C GLY A 16 10.26 9.00 7.16
N ILE A 17 9.28 9.91 7.13
CA ILE A 17 7.90 9.63 7.52
C ILE A 17 7.03 9.03 6.40
N GLY A 18 7.58 8.87 5.19
CA GLY A 18 6.84 8.36 4.04
C GLY A 18 6.19 6.98 4.27
N PRO A 19 6.91 6.00 4.86
CA PRO A 19 6.32 4.72 5.27
C PRO A 19 5.15 4.86 6.25
N ASP A 20 5.22 5.81 7.19
CA ASP A 20 4.18 6.09 8.19
C ASP A 20 2.93 6.69 7.55
N LEU A 21 3.13 7.68 6.66
CA LEU A 21 2.06 8.28 5.88
C LEU A 21 1.37 7.23 5.01
N LEU A 22 2.14 6.34 4.40
CA LEU A 22 1.60 5.23 3.63
C LEU A 22 0.79 4.26 4.51
N ALA A 23 1.30 3.91 5.70
CA ALA A 23 0.60 3.05 6.65
C ALA A 23 -0.76 3.65 7.08
N ALA A 24 -0.81 4.97 7.28
CA ALA A 24 -2.04 5.71 7.57
C ALA A 24 -3.00 5.74 6.37
N LEU A 25 -2.51 6.05 5.17
CA LEU A 25 -3.30 6.04 3.93
C LEU A 25 -3.89 4.66 3.61
N ALA A 26 -3.17 3.59 3.96
CA ALA A 26 -3.62 2.23 3.77
C ALA A 26 -4.85 1.87 4.63
N GLN A 27 -5.15 2.62 5.70
CA GLN A 27 -6.35 2.42 6.51
C GLN A 27 -7.64 2.88 5.81
N GLN A 28 -7.53 3.48 4.62
CA GLN A 28 -8.66 3.92 3.81
C GLN A 28 -8.88 2.97 2.63
N ALA A 29 -10.13 2.85 2.19
CA ALA A 29 -10.44 2.16 0.94
C ALA A 29 -10.21 3.09 -0.25
N TRP A 30 -9.62 2.56 -1.31
CA TRP A 30 -9.31 3.30 -2.54
C TRP A 30 -10.07 2.70 -3.73
N PRO A 31 -10.65 3.53 -4.62
CA PRO A 31 -11.36 3.07 -5.81
C PRO A 31 -10.44 2.52 -6.91
N VAL A 32 -9.12 2.48 -6.65
CA VAL A 32 -8.06 2.07 -7.57
C VAL A 32 -7.18 1.01 -6.92
N GLU A 33 -6.39 0.32 -7.73
CA GLU A 33 -5.33 -0.53 -7.21
C GLU A 33 -4.14 0.35 -6.81
N VAL A 34 -3.72 0.23 -5.55
CA VAL A 34 -2.55 0.92 -5.01
C VAL A 34 -1.41 -0.10 -4.97
N VAL A 35 -0.36 0.16 -5.75
CA VAL A 35 0.85 -0.67 -5.80
C VAL A 35 1.97 0.07 -5.10
N ILE A 36 2.65 -0.59 -4.17
CA ILE A 36 3.75 0.03 -3.43
C ILE A 36 5.08 -0.48 -3.96
N CYS A 37 5.96 0.44 -4.32
CA CYS A 37 7.35 0.13 -4.65
C CYS A 37 8.22 0.49 -3.44
N ALA A 38 8.42 -0.47 -2.55
CA ALA A 38 9.19 -0.34 -1.32
C ALA A 38 9.58 -1.72 -0.78
N ASP A 39 10.43 -1.74 0.25
CA ASP A 39 10.70 -2.94 1.03
C ASP A 39 9.48 -3.32 1.89
N PRO A 40 8.87 -4.51 1.72
CA PRO A 40 7.74 -4.96 2.53
C PRO A 40 8.08 -5.14 4.02
N ALA A 41 9.34 -5.47 4.36
CA ALA A 41 9.77 -5.64 5.75
C ALA A 41 9.79 -4.29 6.48
N LEU A 42 10.28 -3.23 5.82
CA LEU A 42 10.24 -1.86 6.33
C LEU A 42 8.80 -1.44 6.66
N LEU A 43 7.87 -1.62 5.72
CA LEU A 43 6.47 -1.23 5.91
C LEU A 43 5.79 -2.00 7.03
N THR A 44 6.03 -3.31 7.10
CA THR A 44 5.48 -4.16 8.16
C THR A 44 5.98 -3.70 9.53
N ALA A 45 7.28 -3.43 9.67
CA ALA A 45 7.86 -2.93 10.90
C ALA A 45 7.28 -1.56 11.31
N ARG A 46 7.13 -0.62 10.37
CA ARG A 46 6.55 0.71 10.65
C ARG A 46 5.09 0.62 11.07
N VAL A 47 4.28 -0.20 10.40
CA VAL A 47 2.88 -0.45 10.76
C VAL A 47 2.76 -1.00 12.19
N GLN A 48 3.61 -1.95 12.57
CA GLN A 48 3.64 -2.51 13.92
C GLN A 48 4.03 -1.46 14.96
N GLN A 49 5.03 -0.62 14.69
CA GLN A 49 5.43 0.47 15.57
C GLN A 49 4.30 1.49 15.80
N LEU A 50 3.46 1.71 14.79
CA LEU A 50 2.31 2.62 14.85
C LEU A 50 1.05 1.97 15.45
N GLY A 51 1.09 0.68 15.80
CA GLY A 51 -0.08 -0.05 16.31
C GLY A 51 -1.20 -0.24 15.27
N LEU A 52 -0.86 -0.15 13.98
CA LEU A 52 -1.79 -0.32 12.87
C LEU A 52 -1.80 -1.78 12.36
N SER A 53 -2.82 -2.11 11.57
CA SER A 53 -2.90 -3.38 10.85
C SER A 53 -2.76 -3.15 9.36
N LEU A 54 -1.90 -3.93 8.71
CA LEU A 54 -1.69 -3.90 7.27
C LEU A 54 -1.45 -5.30 6.74
N ARG A 55 -2.17 -5.68 5.69
CA ARG A 55 -1.90 -6.90 4.92
C ARG A 55 -1.30 -6.52 3.58
N LEU A 56 -0.09 -7.02 3.33
CA LEU A 56 0.60 -6.85 2.05
C LEU A 56 0.26 -8.01 1.09
N HIS A 57 -0.05 -7.67 -0.15
CA HIS A 57 -0.32 -8.57 -1.26
C HIS A 57 0.76 -8.39 -2.33
N PRO A 58 1.42 -9.47 -2.78
CA PRO A 58 2.37 -9.38 -3.88
C PRO A 58 1.69 -8.84 -5.14
N TYR A 59 2.28 -7.82 -5.75
CA TYR A 59 1.81 -7.25 -7.01
C TYR A 59 1.93 -8.27 -8.15
N ARG A 60 0.86 -8.41 -8.94
CA ARG A 60 0.78 -9.30 -10.11
C ARG A 60 0.31 -8.50 -11.34
N PRO A 61 1.22 -8.08 -12.24
CA PRO A 61 0.86 -7.25 -13.40
C PRO A 61 -0.14 -7.91 -14.35
N GLU A 62 -0.16 -9.25 -14.40
CA GLU A 62 -1.03 -10.07 -15.23
C GLU A 62 -2.50 -10.10 -14.77
N GLN A 63 -2.78 -9.74 -13.51
CA GLN A 63 -4.15 -9.68 -13.01
C GLN A 63 -4.82 -8.35 -13.41
N PRO A 64 -6.15 -8.26 -13.51
CA PRO A 64 -6.84 -6.99 -13.67
C PRO A 64 -6.69 -6.12 -12.42
N ALA A 65 -6.68 -4.80 -12.60
CA ALA A 65 -6.62 -3.88 -11.46
C ALA A 65 -7.91 -3.95 -10.63
N THR A 66 -7.77 -3.95 -9.30
CA THR A 66 -8.90 -4.05 -8.36
C THR A 66 -8.83 -2.95 -7.31
N PRO A 67 -9.99 -2.38 -6.89
CA PRO A 67 -10.03 -1.39 -5.83
C PRO A 67 -9.40 -1.95 -4.57
N ARG A 68 -8.71 -1.10 -3.80
CA ARG A 68 -7.97 -1.52 -2.63
C ARG A 68 -8.80 -1.32 -1.36
N PRO A 69 -9.19 -2.37 -0.63
CA PRO A 69 -9.88 -2.22 0.64
C PRO A 69 -8.97 -1.62 1.71
N ALA A 70 -9.56 -0.99 2.72
CA ALA A 70 -8.84 -0.53 3.91
C ALA A 70 -8.04 -1.68 4.57
N GLY A 71 -6.85 -1.35 5.05
CA GLY A 71 -5.92 -2.25 5.71
C GLY A 71 -5.21 -3.23 4.77
N LYS A 72 -5.29 -3.05 3.45
CA LYS A 72 -4.66 -3.92 2.46
C LYS A 72 -3.87 -3.08 1.45
N LEU A 73 -2.66 -3.51 1.11
CA LEU A 73 -1.88 -2.99 -0.01
C LEU A 73 -1.49 -4.15 -0.90
#